data_AF-A0A4R1XFQ1-F1
#
_entry.id   AF-A0A4R1XFQ1-F1
#
_cell.length_a   1.000
_cell.length_b   1.000
_cell.length_c   1.000
_cell.angle_alpha   90.00
_cell.angle_beta   90.00
_cell.angle_gamma   90.00
#
_symmetry.space_group_name_H-M   'P 1'
#
loop_
_entity.id
_entity.type
_entity.pdbx_description
1 polymer ?
#
loop_
_entity_poly.entity_id
_entity_poly.type
_entity_poly.pdbx_seq_one_letter_code
_entity_poly.pdbx_strand_id
1 'polypeptide(L)'
;MRTIKLMMLCMIFFLTTNKVNATDEAIQYIDDGIVQYFCDAKSSSFYFDADSLTSPLIGFSKQKVDVMSLLLSSKEDSYGNITRLGSKKFVRQCGAIQLVFESGFYNSNIQGFLGLMDYPLLSISINDKKIMSKSTLNLCASGGVRMTCPTDVSIQSIKIIKVSRNLFQITLTEAFPEEDGGGFKLKNAIQILEVQ
;
A
#
# COMPACT_ATOMS: atom_id res chain seq x y z
N MET A 1 -41.20 2.22 15.67
CA MET A 1 -40.14 1.40 16.30
C MET A 1 -38.92 1.42 15.39
N ARG A 2 -37.88 2.20 15.73
CA ARG A 2 -36.60 2.25 15.00
C ARG A 2 -35.55 1.57 15.87
N THR A 3 -35.15 0.36 15.50
CA THR A 3 -34.03 -0.36 16.12
C THR A 3 -32.73 0.21 15.57
N ILE A 4 -32.04 1.00 16.39
CA ILE A 4 -30.66 1.43 16.12
C ILE A 4 -29.79 0.19 16.28
N LYS A 5 -29.36 -0.41 15.17
CA LYS A 5 -28.33 -1.46 15.18
C LYS A 5 -27.00 -0.79 15.50
N LEU A 6 -26.54 -0.99 16.73
CA LEU A 6 -25.20 -0.64 17.19
C LEU A 6 -24.19 -1.52 16.42
N MET A 7 -23.52 -0.97 15.41
CA MET A 7 -22.38 -1.63 14.78
C MET A 7 -21.21 -1.59 15.78
N MET A 8 -21.00 -2.72 16.46
CA MET A 8 -19.86 -2.89 17.36
C MET A 8 -18.62 -3.27 16.54
N LEU A 9 -17.74 -2.30 16.29
CA LEU A 9 -16.42 -2.53 15.70
C LEU A 9 -15.47 -3.01 16.81
N CYS A 10 -15.30 -4.32 16.95
CA CYS A 10 -14.35 -4.88 17.93
C CYS A 10 -12.97 -4.98 17.27
N MET A 11 -12.07 -4.05 17.59
CA MET A 11 -10.70 -4.01 17.11
C MET A 11 -9.80 -4.72 18.13
N ILE A 12 -9.33 -5.93 17.83
CA ILE A 12 -8.43 -6.67 18.71
C ILE A 12 -6.99 -6.39 18.24
N PHE A 13 -6.25 -5.62 19.03
CA PHE A 13 -4.84 -5.31 18.77
C PHE A 13 -3.96 -6.40 19.40
N PHE A 14 -3.26 -7.18 18.58
CA PHE A 14 -2.13 -7.99 19.02
C PHE A 14 -0.83 -7.25 18.66
N LEU A 15 -0.06 -6.85 19.68
CA LEU A 15 1.23 -6.18 19.51
C LEU A 15 2.34 -7.23 19.38
N THR A 16 2.82 -7.45 18.16
CA THR A 16 4.09 -8.15 17.91
C THR A 16 5.06 -7.17 17.26
N THR A 17 6.16 -6.85 17.94
CA THR A 17 7.20 -5.92 17.44
C THR A 17 8.35 -6.69 16.82
N ASN A 18 8.39 -6.75 15.49
CA ASN A 18 9.57 -7.23 14.75
C ASN A 18 10.28 -6.02 14.13
N LYS A 19 11.62 -6.05 14.12
CA LYS A 19 12.47 -5.03 13.46
C LYS A 19 12.85 -5.49 12.05
N VAL A 20 12.84 -4.57 11.09
CA VAL A 20 13.34 -4.76 9.73
C VAL A 20 14.34 -3.64 9.43
N ASN A 21 15.55 -4.01 9.00
CA ASN A 21 16.63 -3.08 8.69
C ASN A 21 16.64 -2.75 7.19
N ALA A 22 16.89 -1.49 6.84
CA ALA A 22 17.23 -1.13 5.46
C ALA A 22 18.68 -1.59 5.15
N THR A 23 18.91 -2.22 4.01
CA THR A 23 20.26 -2.69 3.61
C THR A 23 20.99 -1.64 2.77
N ASP A 24 22.18 -1.24 3.22
CA ASP A 24 23.06 -0.18 2.67
C ASP A 24 23.92 -0.62 1.46
N GLU A 25 23.37 -1.37 0.50
CA GLU A 25 24.15 -1.75 -0.71
C GLU A 25 24.03 -0.70 -1.84
N ALA A 26 25.20 -0.33 -2.38
CA ALA A 26 25.48 0.68 -3.40
C ALA A 26 24.31 1.08 -4.32
N ILE A 27 24.08 2.41 -4.42
CA ILE A 27 23.01 3.06 -5.18
C ILE A 27 23.08 2.66 -6.68
N GLN A 28 22.35 1.63 -7.04
CA GLN A 28 21.81 1.43 -8.38
C GLN A 28 20.35 1.87 -8.34
N TYR A 29 19.98 2.82 -9.19
CA TYR A 29 18.60 3.27 -9.34
C TYR A 29 17.76 2.09 -9.88
N ILE A 30 17.14 1.30 -8.99
CA ILE A 30 16.20 0.27 -9.40
C ILE A 30 14.87 0.96 -9.68
N ASP A 31 14.69 1.22 -10.97
CA ASP A 31 13.53 1.76 -11.69
C ASP A 31 12.37 0.77 -11.72
N ASP A 32 11.99 0.35 -10.53
CA ASP A 32 10.88 -0.53 -10.29
C ASP A 32 9.53 0.11 -10.64
N GLY A 33 9.05 0.92 -9.69
CA GLY A 33 7.65 1.32 -9.66
C GLY A 33 6.67 0.13 -9.62
N ILE A 34 7.13 -1.12 -9.52
CA ILE A 34 6.28 -2.29 -9.68
C ILE A 34 5.77 -2.72 -8.30
N VAL A 35 4.49 -2.52 -8.08
CA VAL A 35 3.81 -3.14 -6.94
C VAL A 35 3.34 -4.53 -7.36
N GLN A 36 3.83 -5.55 -6.67
CA GLN A 36 3.35 -6.92 -6.81
C GLN A 36 2.30 -7.21 -5.75
N TYR A 37 1.21 -7.88 -6.12
CA TYR A 37 0.14 -8.25 -5.21
C TYR A 37 -0.55 -9.52 -5.67
N PHE A 38 -1.40 -10.08 -4.83
CA PHE A 38 -2.10 -11.34 -5.07
C PHE A 38 -3.60 -11.13 -4.93
N CYS A 39 -4.34 -11.67 -5.89
CA CYS A 39 -5.79 -11.56 -5.94
C CYS A 39 -6.43 -12.92 -6.24
N ASP A 40 -7.40 -13.31 -5.41
CA ASP A 40 -8.39 -14.35 -5.73
C ASP A 40 -9.77 -13.71 -5.86
N ALA A 41 -10.21 -13.50 -7.10
CA ALA A 41 -11.50 -12.90 -7.39
C ALA A 41 -12.68 -13.81 -7.00
N LYS A 42 -12.51 -15.15 -6.97
CA LYS A 42 -13.59 -16.09 -6.65
C LYS A 42 -13.93 -16.03 -5.17
N SER A 43 -12.92 -16.03 -4.30
CA SER A 43 -13.12 -15.90 -2.86
C SER A 43 -13.22 -14.45 -2.37
N SER A 44 -12.99 -13.45 -3.24
CA SER A 44 -12.85 -12.04 -2.85
C SER A 44 -11.76 -11.85 -1.80
N SER A 45 -10.56 -12.35 -2.09
CA SER A 45 -9.40 -12.28 -1.21
C SER A 45 -8.26 -11.51 -1.85
N PHE A 46 -7.57 -10.70 -1.06
CA PHE A 46 -6.46 -9.86 -1.50
C PHE A 46 -5.27 -10.00 -0.56
N TYR A 47 -4.05 -10.01 -1.11
CA TYR A 47 -2.83 -9.98 -0.34
C TYR A 47 -1.78 -9.08 -0.98
N PHE A 48 -1.15 -8.26 -0.15
CA PHE A 48 0.02 -7.45 -0.49
C PHE A 48 1.03 -7.59 0.66
N ASP A 49 2.31 -7.65 0.30
CA ASP A 49 3.43 -7.71 1.22
C ASP A 49 4.63 -7.05 0.56
N ALA A 50 5.21 -6.06 1.21
CA ALA A 50 6.34 -5.33 0.68
C ALA A 50 7.54 -6.27 0.48
N ASP A 51 7.85 -7.15 1.43
CA ASP A 51 9.09 -7.94 1.40
C ASP A 51 9.12 -9.02 0.31
N SER A 52 7.97 -9.30 -0.31
CA SER A 52 7.75 -10.18 -1.48
C SER A 52 8.86 -11.22 -1.79
N LEU A 53 9.18 -12.07 -0.82
CA LEU A 53 9.81 -13.38 -1.02
C LEU A 53 8.81 -14.54 -0.83
N THR A 54 7.54 -14.24 -0.57
CA THR A 54 6.55 -15.27 -0.26
C THR A 54 6.10 -16.03 -1.51
N SER A 55 6.18 -17.37 -1.40
CA SER A 55 5.64 -18.33 -2.36
C SER A 55 4.19 -17.99 -2.74
N PRO A 56 3.75 -18.28 -3.99
CA PRO A 56 2.40 -18.01 -4.42
C PRO A 56 1.39 -18.62 -3.43
N LEU A 57 0.52 -17.78 -2.89
CA LEU A 57 -0.61 -18.23 -2.08
C LEU A 57 -1.51 -19.09 -2.97
N ILE A 58 -1.74 -20.34 -2.57
CA ILE A 58 -2.59 -21.28 -3.32
C ILE A 58 -3.97 -20.63 -3.55
N GLY A 59 -4.42 -20.61 -4.81
CA GLY A 59 -5.69 -20.01 -5.21
C GLY A 59 -5.63 -18.53 -5.59
N PHE A 60 -4.51 -17.84 -5.35
CA PHE A 60 -4.33 -16.44 -5.75
C PHE A 60 -3.62 -16.32 -7.09
N SER A 61 -4.11 -15.39 -7.92
CA SER A 61 -3.37 -14.92 -9.09
C SER A 61 -2.40 -13.82 -8.69
N LYS A 62 -1.13 -13.97 -9.07
CA LYS A 62 -0.13 -12.91 -8.91
C LYS A 62 -0.37 -11.82 -9.95
N GLN A 63 -0.39 -10.58 -9.50
CA GLN A 63 -0.63 -9.38 -10.31
C GLN A 63 0.51 -8.39 -10.09
N LYS A 64 0.66 -7.47 -11.05
CA LYS A 64 1.65 -6.38 -11.00
C LYS A 64 1.01 -5.09 -11.47
N VAL A 65 1.45 -3.97 -10.93
CA VAL A 65 1.14 -2.63 -11.44
C VAL A 65 2.41 -1.79 -11.43
N ASP A 66 2.72 -1.22 -12.59
CA ASP A 66 3.74 -0.18 -12.72
C ASP A 66 3.10 1.16 -12.32
N VAL A 67 3.41 1.63 -11.11
CA VAL A 67 2.91 2.90 -10.59
C VAL A 67 3.66 4.10 -11.16
N MET A 68 4.84 3.93 -11.77
CA MET A 68 5.57 5.01 -12.43
C MET A 68 4.84 5.47 -13.69
N SER A 69 4.33 4.53 -14.47
CA SER A 69 3.49 4.82 -15.64
C SER A 69 2.21 5.61 -15.31
N LEU A 70 1.82 5.68 -14.04
CA LEU A 70 0.65 6.43 -13.58
C LEU A 70 0.96 7.90 -13.29
N LEU A 71 2.24 8.28 -13.18
CA LEU A 71 2.64 9.67 -12.95
C LEU A 71 2.29 10.53 -14.17
N LEU A 72 1.69 11.70 -13.93
CA LEU A 72 1.46 12.71 -14.97
C LEU A 72 2.48 13.83 -14.79
N SER A 73 3.23 14.12 -15.84
CA SER A 73 4.26 15.17 -15.89
C SER A 73 3.98 16.19 -16.99
N SER A 74 4.51 17.41 -16.81
CA SER A 74 4.53 18.45 -17.82
C SER A 74 5.55 18.12 -18.91
N LYS A 75 5.56 18.94 -19.96
CA LYS A 75 6.75 19.03 -20.81
C LYS A 75 7.89 19.67 -20.00
N GLU A 76 9.10 19.38 -20.40
CA GLU A 76 10.31 20.04 -19.93
C GLU A 76 10.26 21.54 -20.25
N ASP A 77 10.58 22.39 -19.27
CA ASP A 77 10.66 23.83 -19.44
C ASP A 77 12.01 24.28 -20.04
N SER A 78 12.19 25.58 -20.26
CA SER A 78 13.41 26.14 -20.86
C SER A 78 14.67 25.96 -20.00
N TYR A 79 14.53 25.54 -18.75
CA TYR A 79 15.61 25.27 -17.81
C TYR A 79 15.88 23.77 -17.63
N GLY A 80 15.18 22.92 -18.38
CA GLY A 80 15.30 21.48 -18.29
C GLY A 80 14.46 20.85 -17.18
N ASN A 81 13.56 21.61 -16.55
CA ASN A 81 12.75 21.10 -15.45
C ASN A 81 11.45 20.49 -15.96
N ILE A 82 11.08 19.36 -15.39
CA ILE A 82 9.76 18.76 -15.57
C ILE A 82 9.00 18.93 -14.26
N THR A 83 7.72 19.32 -14.36
CA THR A 83 6.83 19.49 -13.22
C THR A 83 5.82 18.35 -13.20
N ARG A 84 5.47 17.88 -12.00
CA ARG A 84 4.36 16.94 -11.84
C ARG A 84 3.01 17.63 -11.99
N LEU A 85 2.13 17.05 -12.80
CA LEU A 85 0.76 17.53 -13.01
C LEU A 85 -0.29 16.74 -12.23
N GLY A 86 0.01 15.50 -11.82
CA GLY A 86 -0.95 14.67 -11.10
C GLY A 86 -0.61 13.18 -11.11
N SER A 87 -1.64 12.35 -11.08
CA SER A 87 -1.55 10.89 -11.10
C SER A 87 -2.78 10.29 -11.75
N LYS A 88 -2.60 9.33 -12.65
CA LYS A 88 -3.68 8.48 -13.15
C LYS A 88 -4.06 7.47 -12.06
N LYS A 89 -5.33 7.07 -12.04
CA LYS A 89 -5.82 5.99 -11.19
C LYS A 89 -5.83 4.69 -11.98
N PHE A 90 -5.20 3.67 -11.43
CA PHE A 90 -5.31 2.31 -11.93
C PHE A 90 -6.24 1.52 -11.02
N VAL A 91 -7.42 1.17 -11.54
CA VAL A 91 -8.47 0.48 -10.79
C VAL A 91 -8.46 -1.00 -11.13
N ARG A 92 -8.47 -1.86 -10.11
CA ARG A 92 -8.55 -3.32 -10.24
C ARG A 92 -9.59 -3.90 -9.31
N GLN A 93 -10.34 -4.86 -9.83
CA GLN A 93 -11.38 -5.56 -9.08
C GLN A 93 -10.89 -6.97 -8.72
N CYS A 94 -11.03 -7.33 -7.45
CA CYS A 94 -10.74 -8.63 -6.89
C CYS A 94 -11.97 -9.19 -6.17
N GLY A 95 -12.93 -9.70 -6.95
CA GLY A 95 -14.25 -10.08 -6.43
C GLY A 95 -14.98 -8.87 -5.88
N ALA A 96 -15.34 -8.87 -4.60
CA ALA A 96 -15.96 -7.74 -3.90
C ALA A 96 -14.99 -6.59 -3.56
N ILE A 97 -13.67 -6.81 -3.66
CA ILE A 97 -12.64 -5.86 -3.25
C ILE A 97 -12.21 -5.03 -4.47
N GLN A 98 -12.30 -3.71 -4.38
CA GLN A 98 -11.74 -2.80 -5.36
C GLN A 98 -10.43 -2.20 -4.83
N LEU A 99 -9.39 -2.28 -5.66
CA LEU A 99 -8.07 -1.70 -5.44
C LEU A 99 -7.90 -0.51 -6.38
N VAL A 100 -7.41 0.60 -5.85
CA VAL A 100 -7.05 1.78 -6.64
C VAL A 100 -5.60 2.13 -6.34
N PHE A 101 -4.76 2.00 -7.36
CA PHE A 101 -3.36 2.38 -7.31
C PHE A 101 -3.16 3.75 -7.95
N GLU A 102 -2.33 4.56 -7.31
CA GLU A 102 -1.92 5.88 -7.78
C GLU A 102 -0.41 6.05 -7.52
N SER A 103 0.28 6.79 -8.37
CA SER A 103 1.56 7.39 -7.98
C SER A 103 1.30 8.45 -6.91
N GLY A 104 1.97 8.36 -5.76
CA GLY A 104 1.80 9.23 -4.60
C GLY A 104 2.91 10.25 -4.41
N PHE A 105 2.74 11.04 -3.35
CA PHE A 105 3.65 12.08 -2.90
C PHE A 105 3.92 11.92 -1.42
N TYR A 106 5.17 12.10 -1.03
CA TYR A 106 5.61 12.21 0.36
C TYR A 106 6.53 13.43 0.47
N ASN A 107 5.99 14.59 0.09
CA ASN A 107 6.81 15.78 -0.15
C ASN A 107 7.31 16.45 1.13
N SER A 108 8.61 16.55 1.38
CA SER A 108 9.18 17.64 2.18
C SER A 108 9.57 18.87 1.33
N ASN A 109 9.49 18.81 -0.01
CA ASN A 109 9.82 19.91 -0.93
C ASN A 109 8.58 20.59 -1.56
N ILE A 110 8.25 21.78 -1.04
CA ILE A 110 7.11 22.62 -1.45
C ILE A 110 7.22 23.15 -2.90
N GLN A 111 8.38 23.08 -3.56
CA GLN A 111 8.60 23.78 -4.85
C GLN A 111 8.20 23.00 -6.12
N GLY A 112 7.77 21.74 -6.03
CA GLY A 112 7.13 21.04 -7.16
C GLY A 112 8.02 20.66 -8.35
N PHE A 113 9.34 20.88 -8.28
CA PHE A 113 10.31 20.23 -9.17
C PHE A 113 10.15 18.70 -9.10
N LEU A 114 10.47 17.96 -10.16
CA LEU A 114 10.62 16.50 -10.09
C LEU A 114 11.74 16.16 -9.09
N GLY A 115 11.39 16.10 -7.80
CA GLY A 115 12.05 15.24 -6.84
C GLY A 115 11.72 13.77 -7.15
N LEU A 116 12.39 12.87 -6.44
CA LEU A 116 12.25 11.42 -6.62
C LEU A 116 10.77 10.97 -6.63
N MET A 117 10.51 9.87 -7.33
CA MET A 117 9.24 9.15 -7.23
C MET A 117 9.05 8.70 -5.78
N ASP A 118 8.16 9.38 -5.05
CA ASP A 118 8.09 9.15 -3.60
C ASP A 118 7.54 7.75 -3.27
N TYR A 119 6.24 7.47 -3.45
CA TYR A 119 5.69 6.16 -3.07
C TYR A 119 4.43 5.73 -3.84
N PRO A 120 4.22 4.41 -4.06
CA PRO A 120 2.93 3.89 -4.49
C PRO A 120 1.85 4.11 -3.40
N LEU A 121 0.68 4.58 -3.82
CA LEU A 121 -0.49 4.69 -2.96
C LEU A 121 -1.51 3.62 -3.32
N LEU A 122 -2.16 3.10 -2.28
CA LEU A 122 -3.25 2.15 -2.41
C LEU A 122 -4.49 2.67 -1.68
N SER A 123 -5.62 2.63 -2.37
CA SER A 123 -6.95 2.71 -1.75
C SER A 123 -7.65 1.37 -1.91
N ILE A 124 -8.40 0.97 -0.88
CA ILE A 124 -9.18 -0.26 -0.89
C ILE A 124 -10.62 0.05 -0.51
N SER A 125 -11.56 -0.49 -1.26
CA SER A 125 -12.97 -0.59 -0.86
C SER A 125 -13.48 -2.02 -1.00
N ILE A 126 -14.49 -2.36 -0.21
CA ILE A 126 -15.17 -3.65 -0.22
C ILE A 126 -16.66 -3.38 -0.36
N ASN A 127 -17.31 -3.85 -1.43
CA ASN A 127 -18.70 -3.50 -1.76
C ASN A 127 -18.95 -1.99 -1.66
N ASP A 128 -18.10 -1.19 -2.32
CA ASP A 128 -18.11 0.28 -2.33
C ASP A 128 -17.87 0.97 -0.97
N LYS A 129 -17.77 0.21 0.13
CA LYS A 129 -17.37 0.72 1.43
C LYS A 129 -15.86 0.91 1.46
N LYS A 130 -15.42 2.17 1.49
CA LYS A 130 -14.00 2.53 1.62
C LYS A 130 -13.44 2.04 2.95
N ILE A 131 -12.35 1.28 2.88
CA ILE A 131 -11.63 0.72 4.04
C ILE A 131 -10.33 1.48 4.26
N MET A 132 -9.67 1.85 3.16
CA MET A 132 -8.38 2.51 3.16
C MET A 132 -8.32 3.50 2.00
N SER A 133 -7.71 4.66 2.24
CA SER A 133 -7.65 5.75 1.29
C SER A 133 -6.22 6.22 1.15
N LYS A 134 -5.64 6.08 -0.04
CA LYS A 134 -4.34 6.65 -0.41
C LYS A 134 -3.23 6.35 0.60
N SER A 135 -3.17 5.11 1.11
CA SER A 135 -2.13 4.71 2.03
C SER A 135 -0.84 4.36 1.28
N THR A 136 0.28 4.86 1.79
CA THR A 136 1.63 4.61 1.30
C THR A 136 2.02 3.16 1.49
N LEU A 137 2.57 2.48 0.47
CA LEU A 137 3.13 1.13 0.65
C LEU A 137 4.63 1.19 0.98
N ASN A 138 5.07 0.40 1.95
CA ASN A 138 6.45 0.37 2.45
C ASN A 138 7.40 -0.45 1.57
N LEU A 139 7.56 -0.08 0.30
CA LEU A 139 8.50 -0.76 -0.60
C LEU A 139 9.98 -0.49 -0.30
N CYS A 140 10.27 0.07 0.88
CA CYS A 140 11.62 0.30 1.40
C CYS A 140 12.14 -0.85 2.27
N ALA A 141 11.24 -1.57 2.95
CA ALA A 141 11.59 -2.74 3.76
C ALA A 141 11.85 -3.98 2.89
N SER A 142 11.29 -4.01 1.69
CA SER A 142 11.61 -4.98 0.66
C SER A 142 13.04 -4.74 0.18
N GLY A 143 13.85 -5.79 0.01
CA GLY A 143 15.29 -5.71 -0.31
C GLY A 143 15.71 -4.97 -1.60
N GLY A 144 14.88 -4.08 -2.14
CA GLY A 144 15.25 -3.03 -3.08
C GLY A 144 15.64 -1.74 -2.34
N VAL A 145 16.85 -1.26 -2.60
CA VAL A 145 17.41 -0.04 -2.01
C VAL A 145 16.73 1.17 -2.65
N ARG A 146 15.61 1.63 -2.07
CA ARG A 146 15.04 2.95 -2.39
C ARG A 146 15.88 4.03 -1.70
N MET A 147 16.17 5.11 -2.41
CA MET A 147 17.01 6.23 -1.93
C MET A 147 16.39 6.99 -0.74
N THR A 148 15.07 6.91 -0.55
CA THR A 148 14.39 7.56 0.57
C THR A 148 13.21 6.70 0.99
N CYS A 149 13.11 6.48 2.30
CA CYS A 149 12.03 5.71 2.91
C CYS A 149 10.97 6.59 3.54
N PRO A 150 9.70 6.13 3.60
CA PRO A 150 8.64 6.96 4.15
C PRO A 150 9.04 7.41 5.55
N THR A 151 9.03 8.71 5.82
CA THR A 151 9.29 9.24 7.16
C THR A 151 8.02 9.29 8.03
N ASP A 152 6.89 8.78 7.50
CA ASP A 152 5.65 8.52 8.24
C ASP A 152 5.23 7.04 8.11
N VAL A 153 4.11 6.72 8.75
CA VAL A 153 3.47 5.40 8.71
C VAL A 153 3.18 4.96 7.28
N SER A 154 3.64 3.76 6.95
CA SER A 154 3.41 3.11 5.65
C SER A 154 2.93 1.67 5.83
N ILE A 155 2.37 1.08 4.79
CA ILE A 155 1.82 -0.27 4.83
C ILE A 155 2.90 -1.28 4.46
N GLN A 156 3.26 -2.14 5.40
CA GLN A 156 4.15 -3.28 5.17
C GLN A 156 3.41 -4.43 4.48
N SER A 157 2.23 -4.79 4.99
CA SER A 157 1.43 -5.88 4.40
C SER A 157 -0.06 -5.71 4.67
N ILE A 158 -0.88 -6.26 3.77
CA ILE A 158 -2.33 -6.32 3.89
C ILE A 158 -2.77 -7.72 3.48
N LYS A 159 -3.63 -8.35 4.28
CA LYS A 159 -4.37 -9.56 3.92
C LYS A 159 -5.86 -9.32 4.15
N ILE A 160 -6.66 -9.51 3.11
CA ILE A 160 -8.12 -9.45 3.20
C ILE A 160 -8.66 -10.81 2.79
N ILE A 161 -9.43 -11.43 3.67
CA ILE A 161 -10.07 -12.73 3.43
C ILE A 161 -11.56 -12.59 3.71
N LYS A 162 -12.38 -13.08 2.80
CA LYS A 162 -13.82 -13.22 3.03
C LYS A 162 -14.07 -14.44 3.92
N VAL A 163 -14.58 -14.21 5.13
CA VAL A 163 -14.86 -15.25 6.13
C VAL A 163 -16.26 -15.83 5.95
N SER A 164 -17.22 -14.99 5.58
CA SER A 164 -18.60 -15.40 5.27
C SER A 164 -19.21 -14.46 4.23
N ARG A 165 -20.49 -14.65 3.88
CA ARG A 165 -21.17 -13.88 2.82
C ARG A 165 -20.94 -12.36 2.91
N ASN A 166 -20.96 -11.83 4.13
CA ASN A 166 -20.93 -10.39 4.42
C ASN A 166 -19.77 -10.00 5.34
N LEU A 167 -18.88 -10.94 5.71
CA LEU A 167 -17.85 -10.72 6.70
C LEU A 167 -16.45 -10.86 6.08
N PHE A 168 -15.62 -9.85 6.28
CA PHE A 168 -14.22 -9.82 5.85
C PHE A 168 -13.31 -9.68 7.06
N GLN A 169 -12.25 -10.45 7.09
CA GLN A 169 -11.13 -10.24 8.00
C GLN A 169 -10.04 -9.49 7.23
N ILE A 170 -9.59 -8.38 7.81
CA ILE A 170 -8.51 -7.55 7.30
C ILE A 170 -7.38 -7.64 8.32
N THR A 171 -6.22 -8.14 7.90
CA THR A 171 -4.98 -8.10 8.65
C THR A 171 -4.07 -7.07 8.00
N LEU A 172 -3.70 -6.04 8.75
CA LEU A 172 -2.87 -4.93 8.31
C LEU A 172 -1.59 -4.93 9.12
N THR A 173 -0.45 -4.79 8.45
CA THR A 173 0.82 -4.49 9.10
C THR A 173 1.29 -3.12 8.65
N GLU A 174 1.41 -2.20 9.61
CA GLU A 174 1.92 -0.85 9.42
C GLU A 174 3.39 -0.81 9.83
N ALA A 175 4.22 -0.10 9.06
CA ALA A 175 5.61 0.19 9.35
C ALA A 175 5.74 1.64 9.83
N PHE A 176 6.27 1.81 11.03
CA PHE A 176 6.54 3.10 11.66
C PHE A 176 8.04 3.35 11.59
N PRO A 177 8.50 4.46 10.97
CA PRO A 177 9.92 4.76 10.89
C PRO A 177 10.52 4.97 12.28
N GLU A 178 11.76 4.51 12.49
CA GLU A 178 12.55 4.80 13.69
C GLU A 178 13.29 6.16 13.54
N GLU A 179 13.50 6.87 14.65
CA GLU A 179 14.07 8.24 14.67
C GLU A 179 15.50 8.32 14.13
N ASP A 180 16.23 7.20 14.12
CA ASP A 180 17.59 7.07 13.60
C ASP A 180 17.65 6.84 12.08
N GLY A 181 16.49 6.71 11.42
CA GLY A 181 16.37 6.58 9.97
C GLY A 181 16.85 5.24 9.40
N GLY A 182 17.26 4.28 10.24
CA GLY A 182 17.86 3.02 9.84
C GLY A 182 16.88 1.84 9.67
N GLY A 183 15.60 2.01 10.05
CA GLY A 183 14.64 0.92 10.01
C GLY A 183 13.21 1.27 10.41
N PHE A 184 12.40 0.24 10.58
CA PHE A 184 10.98 0.35 10.91
C PHE A 184 10.57 -0.54 12.08
N LYS A 185 9.66 -0.03 12.91
CA LYS A 185 8.85 -0.83 13.84
C LYS A 185 7.56 -1.27 13.15
N LEU A 186 7.29 -2.57 13.16
CA LEU A 186 6.06 -3.11 12.61
C LEU A 186 4.96 -3.20 13.67
N LYS A 187 3.73 -2.82 13.29
CA LYS A 187 2.52 -2.98 14.09
C LYS A 187 1.49 -3.76 13.30
N ASN A 188 1.04 -4.89 13.86
CA ASN A 188 -0.03 -5.68 13.27
C ASN A 188 -1.39 -5.30 13.88
N ALA A 189 -2.41 -5.25 13.04
CA ALA A 189 -3.80 -5.07 13.44
C ALA A 189 -4.69 -6.05 12.68
N ILE A 190 -5.68 -6.63 13.38
CA ILE A 190 -6.72 -7.46 12.78
C ILE A 190 -8.06 -6.76 13.00
N GLN A 191 -8.79 -6.56 11.91
CA GLN A 191 -10.11 -5.97 11.90
C GLN A 191 -11.11 -6.90 11.23
N ILE A 192 -12.29 -7.00 11.80
CA ILE A 192 -13.43 -7.67 11.18
C ILE A 192 -14.37 -6.60 10.63
N LEU A 193 -14.73 -6.73 9.37
CA LEU A 193 -15.63 -5.84 8.65
C LEU A 193 -16.86 -6.59 8.21
N GLU A 194 -18.03 -6.16 8.69
CA GLU A 194 -19.32 -6.53 8.13
C GLU A 194 -19.74 -5.50 7.06
N VAL A 195 -20.11 -5.99 5.88
CA VAL A 195 -20.66 -5.22 4.74
C VAL A 195 -22.11 -5.65 4.49
N GLN A 196 -23.00 -4.67 4.40
CA GLN A 196 -24.45 -4.89 4.21
C GLN A 196 -24.80 -5.09 2.74
#